data_AF-A0A373GHE4-F1
#
_entry.id   AF-A0A373GHE4-F1
#
_cell.length_a   1.000
_cell.length_b   1.000
_cell.length_c   1.000
_cell.angle_alpha   90.00
_cell.angle_beta   90.00
_cell.angle_gamma   90.00
#
_symmetry.space_group_name_H-M   'P 1'
#
loop_
_entity.id
_entity.type
_entity.pdbx_description
1 polymer ?
#
loop_
_entity_poly.entity_id
_entity_poly.type
_entity_poly.pdbx_seq_one_letter_code
_entity_poly.pdbx_strand_id
1 'polypeptide(L)'
;MKVLLSVIVFTLYTVSYAQNMKMIDTSMPKKDKKDAVVIEYDSLTNIRPYKDASYYKQFIGQSILFYPRNPNSSESLPKYYANFLTSNEQVVAIDTIWRKKRSNPKPKDYKLNQITSKRYKPQLVKDNYVTLCASFHDILEQGYRIFPFEIYRATKCPMGKRDGIFTPYNEIEGKTFKILDIELSDAEVEENTIFALQSEEGDTLYWYAKRGEYDGFSYTRQHYPVIVLGFMDKMKQLYLNKDIYIKNIHPINKYKCMEIAYSGSEDTYMVPSFVLKNDSADLIMPLCESPSLFSYEVSIFDNQKRMTQMYFYNLDVVEAEVYEETMERERLAKEELLMKEKLAQEEAKKLASIKRQQRTKELYKKYGKATADLILKGQVCIGMTKAMVLESWGHPSGGINKTTGAWGIHEQWVYGMGQYLYFENGKLTTIQN
;
A
#
# COMPACT_ATOMS: atom_id res chain seq x y z
N MET A 1 74.77 -8.58 -21.47
CA MET A 1 74.41 -8.64 -20.03
C MET A 1 73.14 -7.84 -19.80
N LYS A 2 71.98 -8.50 -19.69
CA LYS A 2 70.72 -7.92 -19.16
C LYS A 2 69.65 -9.02 -19.06
N VAL A 3 69.92 -10.01 -18.21
CA VAL A 3 68.92 -10.95 -17.68
C VAL A 3 69.33 -11.28 -16.25
N LEU A 4 69.19 -10.33 -15.33
CA LEU A 4 69.36 -10.55 -13.88
C LEU A 4 68.96 -9.29 -13.10
N LEU A 5 67.69 -8.88 -13.19
CA LEU A 5 67.16 -7.81 -12.33
C LEU A 5 65.65 -7.89 -12.03
N SER A 6 64.98 -8.96 -12.47
CA SER A 6 63.53 -9.12 -12.29
C SER A 6 63.13 -10.04 -11.14
N VAL A 7 64.10 -10.67 -10.45
CA VAL A 7 63.81 -11.71 -9.43
C VAL A 7 64.03 -11.22 -7.99
N ILE A 8 64.66 -10.06 -7.77
CA ILE A 8 64.98 -9.57 -6.40
C ILE A 8 63.99 -8.51 -5.89
N VAL A 9 63.17 -7.89 -6.77
CA VAL A 9 62.17 -6.91 -6.32
C VAL A 9 60.88 -7.57 -5.81
N PHE A 10 60.61 -8.82 -6.20
CA PHE A 10 59.40 -9.54 -5.78
C PHE A 10 59.50 -10.22 -4.41
N THR A 11 60.70 -10.46 -3.88
CA THR A 11 60.92 -11.10 -2.57
C THR A 11 61.07 -10.12 -1.41
N LEU A 12 61.28 -8.82 -1.68
CA LEU A 12 61.37 -7.79 -0.64
C LEU A 12 60.04 -7.10 -0.32
N TYR A 13 59.02 -7.21 -1.20
CA TYR A 13 57.68 -6.67 -0.93
C TYR A 13 56.82 -7.58 -0.04
N THR A 14 57.14 -8.88 0.06
CA THR A 14 56.35 -9.84 0.87
C THR A 14 56.77 -9.88 2.34
N VAL A 15 57.95 -9.38 2.69
CA VAL A 15 58.46 -9.43 4.08
C VAL A 15 58.13 -8.17 4.88
N SER A 16 57.88 -7.03 4.24
CA SER A 16 57.53 -5.79 4.96
C SER A 16 56.05 -5.61 5.28
N TYR A 17 55.15 -6.44 4.72
CA TYR A 17 53.72 -6.43 5.06
C TYR A 17 53.37 -7.31 6.28
N ALA A 18 54.29 -8.19 6.70
CA ALA A 18 54.05 -9.15 7.78
C ALA A 18 54.34 -8.62 9.20
N GLN A 19 54.81 -7.37 9.35
CA GLN A 19 55.22 -6.82 10.65
C GLN A 19 54.50 -5.54 11.10
N ASN A 20 53.42 -5.13 10.42
CA ASN A 20 52.54 -4.05 10.89
C ASN A 20 51.06 -4.44 10.93
N MET A 21 50.74 -5.72 11.15
CA MET A 21 49.43 -6.09 11.72
C MET A 21 49.45 -5.76 13.21
N LYS A 22 49.28 -4.48 13.55
CA LYS A 22 48.68 -4.15 14.84
C LYS A 22 47.31 -4.84 14.84
N MET A 23 47.13 -5.76 15.77
CA MET A 23 45.81 -6.23 16.18
C MET A 23 44.95 -4.98 16.37
N ILE A 24 44.04 -4.72 15.44
CA ILE A 24 42.94 -3.81 15.69
C ILE A 24 42.08 -4.58 16.69
N ASP A 25 42.21 -4.15 17.93
CA ASP A 25 41.35 -4.56 19.03
C ASP A 25 39.89 -4.49 18.55
N THR A 26 39.22 -5.65 18.51
CA THR A 26 37.79 -5.79 18.20
C THR A 26 36.91 -5.28 19.34
N SER A 27 37.33 -4.20 20.02
CA SER A 27 36.46 -3.49 20.94
C SER A 27 35.47 -2.68 20.13
N MET A 28 34.18 -3.00 20.29
CA MET A 28 33.07 -2.24 19.72
C MET A 28 33.28 -0.74 19.98
N PRO A 29 33.01 0.15 18.99
CA PRO A 29 33.07 1.57 19.25
C PRO A 29 32.06 1.92 20.35
N LYS A 30 32.56 2.30 21.53
CA LYS A 30 31.74 2.94 22.57
C LYS A 30 31.25 4.26 22.00
N LYS A 31 30.01 4.25 21.51
CA LYS A 31 29.33 5.47 21.06
C LYS A 31 28.86 6.24 22.29
N ASP A 32 29.26 7.50 22.37
CA ASP A 32 28.75 8.43 23.37
C ASP A 32 27.22 8.41 23.38
N LYS A 33 26.64 8.27 24.58
CA LYS A 33 25.20 8.37 24.82
C LYS A 33 24.75 9.79 24.48
N LYS A 34 24.37 10.03 23.22
CA LYS A 34 23.31 11.00 22.94
C LYS A 34 22.01 10.34 23.36
N ASP A 35 21.28 10.98 24.25
CA ASP A 35 19.97 10.51 24.71
C ASP A 35 19.11 10.16 23.50
N ALA A 36 18.84 8.86 23.36
CA ALA A 36 18.08 8.33 22.24
C ALA A 36 16.65 8.83 22.40
N VAL A 37 16.20 9.66 21.46
CA VAL A 37 14.77 9.96 21.29
C VAL A 37 14.06 8.61 21.15
N VAL A 38 13.25 8.27 22.14
CA VAL A 38 12.42 7.07 22.11
C VAL A 38 11.36 7.30 21.05
N ILE A 39 11.48 6.61 19.92
CA ILE A 39 10.46 6.63 18.86
C ILE A 39 9.42 5.58 19.25
N GLU A 40 8.23 6.03 19.63
CA GLU A 40 7.12 5.16 19.98
C GLU A 40 6.54 4.51 18.72
N TYR A 41 6.32 3.20 18.77
CA TYR A 41 5.72 2.44 17.68
C TYR A 41 4.21 2.68 17.62
N ASP A 42 3.71 3.16 16.49
CA ASP A 42 2.29 3.47 16.31
C ASP A 42 1.37 2.24 16.24
N SER A 43 1.94 1.03 16.05
CA SER A 43 1.20 -0.23 15.85
C SER A 43 0.23 -0.21 14.66
N LEU A 44 0.37 0.75 13.74
CA LEU A 44 -0.48 0.90 12.56
C LEU A 44 0.14 0.29 11.31
N THR A 45 1.44 0.00 11.32
CA THR A 45 2.14 -0.56 10.16
C THR A 45 2.98 -1.77 10.51
N ASN A 46 2.97 -2.77 9.61
CA ASN A 46 3.94 -3.87 9.67
C ASN A 46 5.32 -3.40 9.17
N ILE A 47 6.37 -4.10 9.59
CA ILE A 47 7.74 -3.82 9.18
C ILE A 47 7.95 -4.07 7.68
N ARG A 48 8.70 -3.18 7.02
CA ARG A 48 9.00 -3.26 5.58
C ARG A 48 10.50 -3.09 5.30
N PRO A 49 11.02 -3.75 4.24
CA PRO A 49 12.33 -3.44 3.70
C PRO A 49 12.35 -2.05 3.05
N TYR A 50 13.54 -1.63 2.65
CA TYR A 50 13.84 -0.42 1.91
C TYR A 50 13.44 0.85 2.67
N LYS A 51 13.86 0.91 3.93
CA LYS A 51 13.62 2.04 4.84
C LYS A 51 14.91 2.48 5.53
N ASP A 52 14.90 3.70 6.05
CA ASP A 52 16.04 4.25 6.77
C ASP A 52 16.10 3.78 8.24
N ALA A 53 17.22 4.08 8.91
CA ALA A 53 17.43 3.67 10.29
C ALA A 53 16.40 4.27 11.27
N SER A 54 15.86 5.45 10.98
CA SER A 54 14.85 6.10 11.84
C SER A 54 13.52 5.34 11.79
N TYR A 55 13.13 4.85 10.61
CA TYR A 55 11.97 3.96 10.47
C TYR A 55 12.14 2.68 11.29
N TYR A 56 13.31 2.04 11.26
CA TYR A 56 13.47 0.75 11.95
C TYR A 56 13.50 0.87 13.49
N LYS A 57 13.99 2.00 14.02
CA LYS A 57 14.06 2.23 15.48
C LYS A 57 12.74 2.04 16.21
N GLN A 58 11.61 2.33 15.57
CA GLN A 58 10.30 2.16 16.20
C GLN A 58 10.00 0.69 16.53
N PHE A 59 10.58 -0.27 15.81
CA PHE A 59 10.31 -1.70 16.04
C PHE A 59 11.18 -2.31 17.14
N ILE A 60 12.18 -1.58 17.65
CA ILE A 60 13.04 -2.07 18.75
C ILE A 60 12.17 -2.28 19.99
N GLY A 61 12.30 -3.46 20.60
CA GLY A 61 11.49 -3.89 21.74
C GLY A 61 10.19 -4.59 21.36
N GLN A 62 9.73 -4.49 20.11
CA GLN A 62 8.55 -5.20 19.61
C GLN A 62 8.87 -6.66 19.31
N SER A 63 7.83 -7.50 19.33
CA SER A 63 7.93 -8.90 18.91
C SER A 63 7.44 -9.09 17.49
N ILE A 64 8.12 -9.94 16.74
CA ILE A 64 7.77 -10.37 15.39
C ILE A 64 7.50 -11.87 15.37
N LEU A 65 6.53 -12.28 14.57
CA LEU A 65 6.31 -13.68 14.19
C LEU A 65 6.80 -13.88 12.77
N PHE A 66 7.68 -14.86 12.54
CA PHE A 66 7.98 -15.32 11.19
C PHE A 66 6.82 -16.15 10.67
N TYR A 67 6.38 -15.89 9.44
CA TYR A 67 5.27 -16.63 8.87
C TYR A 67 5.63 -18.12 8.73
N PRO A 68 4.76 -19.04 9.18
CA PRO A 68 4.93 -20.44 8.88
C PRO A 68 4.69 -20.67 7.37
N ARG A 69 5.44 -21.56 6.73
CA ARG A 69 5.02 -22.09 5.43
C ARG A 69 3.75 -22.92 5.55
N ASN A 70 2.98 -23.02 4.46
CA ASN A 70 1.81 -23.88 4.42
C ASN A 70 2.19 -25.35 4.72
N PRO A 71 1.47 -26.06 5.63
CA PRO A 71 1.71 -27.48 5.91
C PRO A 71 1.58 -28.38 4.67
N ASN A 72 0.80 -27.96 3.68
CA ASN A 72 0.62 -28.68 2.42
C ASN A 72 1.67 -28.33 1.36
N SER A 73 2.67 -27.51 1.69
CA SER A 73 3.72 -27.15 0.75
C SER A 73 4.59 -28.36 0.37
N SER A 74 5.16 -28.32 -0.83
CA SER A 74 5.97 -29.40 -1.39
C SER A 74 7.14 -29.78 -0.48
N GLU A 75 7.40 -31.09 -0.36
CA GLU A 75 8.56 -31.61 0.35
C GLU A 75 9.90 -31.19 -0.27
N SER A 76 9.89 -30.76 -1.54
CA SER A 76 11.07 -30.29 -2.27
C SER A 76 11.51 -28.88 -1.86
N LEU A 77 10.76 -28.19 -1.01
CA LEU A 77 11.15 -26.87 -0.53
C LEU A 77 12.37 -26.93 0.41
N PRO A 78 13.19 -25.86 0.48
CA PRO A 78 14.32 -25.74 1.39
C PRO A 78 13.91 -25.94 2.83
N LYS A 79 14.67 -26.77 3.55
CA LYS A 79 14.43 -27.09 4.95
C LYS A 79 15.40 -26.38 5.88
N TYR A 80 16.31 -25.57 5.35
CA TYR A 80 17.37 -24.95 6.11
C TYR A 80 17.68 -23.53 5.66
N TYR A 81 18.02 -22.69 6.63
CA TYR A 81 18.47 -21.31 6.43
C TYR A 81 19.94 -21.14 6.76
N ALA A 82 20.62 -20.31 5.97
CA ALA A 82 22.03 -19.97 6.20
C ALA A 82 22.26 -18.55 6.76
N ASN A 83 21.24 -17.70 6.91
CA ASN A 83 21.40 -16.30 7.33
C ASN A 83 20.96 -16.00 8.77
N PHE A 84 20.88 -17.02 9.63
CA PHE A 84 20.66 -16.86 11.07
C PHE A 84 21.94 -17.23 11.84
N LEU A 85 22.46 -16.29 12.61
CA LEU A 85 23.72 -16.39 13.32
C LEU A 85 23.58 -16.11 14.81
N THR A 86 24.56 -16.50 15.61
CA THR A 86 24.68 -16.22 17.05
C THR A 86 26.05 -15.62 17.34
N SER A 87 26.18 -14.85 18.43
CA SER A 87 27.49 -14.29 18.83
C SER A 87 28.47 -15.40 19.21
N ASN A 88 27.97 -16.40 19.93
CA ASN A 88 28.75 -17.53 20.45
C ASN A 88 28.69 -18.73 19.51
N GLU A 89 29.77 -19.51 19.49
CA GLU A 89 29.80 -20.80 18.81
C GLU A 89 29.03 -21.87 19.60
N GLN A 90 28.30 -22.71 18.87
CA GLN A 90 27.54 -23.84 19.39
C GLN A 90 28.12 -25.15 18.87
N VAL A 91 28.18 -26.17 19.73
CA VAL A 91 28.66 -27.51 19.34
C VAL A 91 27.57 -28.20 18.52
N VAL A 92 27.93 -28.67 17.33
CA VAL A 92 27.00 -29.29 16.36
C VAL A 92 27.12 -30.80 16.38
N ALA A 93 28.37 -31.27 16.38
CA ALA A 93 28.69 -32.69 16.39
C ALA A 93 30.03 -32.90 17.08
N ILE A 94 30.22 -34.11 17.61
CA ILE A 94 31.49 -34.55 18.15
C ILE A 94 32.00 -35.64 17.21
N ASP A 95 33.14 -35.38 16.58
CA ASP A 95 33.82 -36.32 15.71
C ASP A 95 35.03 -36.93 16.43
N THR A 96 35.43 -38.14 16.02
CA THR A 96 36.60 -38.83 16.55
C THR A 96 37.66 -38.94 15.47
N ILE A 97 38.74 -38.18 15.62
CA ILE A 97 39.87 -38.23 14.69
C ILE A 97 40.88 -39.25 15.21
N TRP A 98 41.16 -40.28 14.40
CA TRP A 98 42.17 -41.28 14.73
C TRP A 98 43.58 -40.67 14.72
N ARG A 99 44.25 -40.72 15.87
CA ARG A 99 45.69 -40.45 15.99
C ARG A 99 46.52 -41.64 15.50
N LYS A 100 46.07 -42.86 15.79
CA LYS A 100 46.73 -44.10 15.36
C LYS A 100 45.71 -45.23 15.22
N LYS A 101 45.64 -45.85 14.04
CA LYS A 101 44.80 -47.04 13.81
C LYS A 101 45.54 -48.30 14.31
N ARG A 102 44.87 -49.13 15.13
CA ARG A 102 45.36 -50.44 15.57
C ARG A 102 44.18 -51.41 15.77
N SER A 103 44.45 -52.71 15.77
CA SER A 103 43.45 -53.77 15.92
C SER A 103 42.64 -53.69 17.22
N ASN A 104 43.26 -53.28 18.33
CA ASN A 104 42.60 -53.02 19.62
C ASN A 104 42.73 -51.55 20.02
N PRO A 105 41.75 -50.69 19.69
CA PRO A 105 41.74 -49.28 20.05
C PRO A 105 41.77 -49.06 21.57
N LYS A 106 42.45 -48.00 22.01
CA LYS A 106 42.42 -47.46 23.39
C LYS A 106 42.01 -45.99 23.33
N PRO A 107 41.50 -45.40 24.44
CA PRO A 107 41.04 -44.01 24.47
C PRO A 107 42.03 -42.97 23.91
N LYS A 108 43.35 -43.18 24.10
CA LYS A 108 44.41 -42.29 23.58
C LYS A 108 44.63 -42.34 22.07
N ASP A 109 44.01 -43.28 21.36
CA ASP A 109 44.19 -43.45 19.92
C ASP A 109 43.27 -42.57 19.07
N TYR A 110 42.28 -41.96 19.70
CA TYR A 110 41.42 -40.98 19.07
C TYR A 110 41.51 -39.65 19.81
N LYS A 111 41.30 -38.55 19.08
CA LYS A 111 41.05 -37.22 19.61
C LYS A 111 39.57 -36.92 19.37
N LEU A 112 38.84 -36.57 20.43
CA LEU A 112 37.53 -35.96 20.29
C LEU A 112 37.72 -34.57 19.68
N ASN A 113 37.07 -34.33 18.56
CA ASN A 113 37.04 -33.05 17.87
C ASN A 113 35.60 -32.51 17.91
N GLN A 114 35.42 -31.32 18.43
CA GLN A 114 34.11 -30.67 18.40
C GLN A 114 34.00 -29.87 17.11
N ILE A 115 32.94 -30.14 16.35
CA ILE A 115 32.55 -29.31 15.22
C ILE A 115 31.62 -28.25 15.79
N THR A 116 32.04 -26.99 15.70
CA THR A 116 31.29 -25.84 16.19
C THR A 116 30.78 -24.98 15.04
N SER A 117 29.74 -24.18 15.30
CA SER A 117 29.16 -23.26 14.34
C SER A 117 28.53 -22.06 15.04
N LYS A 118 28.55 -20.91 14.38
CA LYS A 118 27.83 -19.70 14.81
C LYS A 118 26.40 -19.64 14.26
N ARG A 119 25.88 -20.70 13.63
CA ARG A 119 24.48 -20.70 13.16
C ARG A 119 23.54 -20.87 14.34
N TYR A 120 22.36 -20.25 14.29
CA TYR A 120 21.33 -20.45 15.31
C TYR A 120 20.83 -21.90 15.27
N LYS A 121 20.76 -22.57 16.42
CA LYS A 121 20.38 -24.00 16.56
C LYS A 121 20.92 -24.87 15.41
N PRO A 122 22.25 -24.97 15.29
CA PRO A 122 22.91 -25.52 14.11
C PRO A 122 22.65 -27.01 13.96
N GLN A 123 22.37 -27.46 12.74
CA GLN A 123 22.29 -28.87 12.37
C GLN A 123 23.29 -29.19 11.27
N LEU A 124 23.98 -30.33 11.38
CA LEU A 124 24.79 -30.87 10.28
C LEU A 124 23.87 -31.51 9.23
N VAL A 125 23.98 -31.04 8.00
CA VAL A 125 23.11 -31.38 6.88
C VAL A 125 23.95 -31.98 5.75
N LYS A 126 23.40 -32.99 5.09
CA LYS A 126 23.95 -33.60 3.88
C LYS A 126 22.90 -33.64 2.78
N ASP A 127 23.30 -33.31 1.55
CA ASP A 127 22.49 -33.31 0.32
C ASP A 127 21.06 -32.78 0.53
N ASN A 128 20.92 -31.56 1.05
CA ASN A 128 19.60 -30.98 1.34
C ASN A 128 19.45 -29.55 0.82
N TYR A 129 18.22 -29.13 0.54
CA TYR A 129 17.92 -27.81 0.03
C TYR A 129 18.10 -26.73 1.10
N VAL A 130 18.91 -25.72 0.79
CA VAL A 130 19.26 -24.60 1.67
C VAL A 130 18.92 -23.29 0.97
N THR A 131 18.43 -22.31 1.73
CA THR A 131 18.14 -20.97 1.21
C THR A 131 18.47 -19.88 2.25
N LEU A 132 18.20 -18.63 1.91
CA LEU A 132 18.27 -17.47 2.80
C LEU A 132 16.85 -16.95 3.05
N CYS A 133 16.53 -16.63 4.30
CA CYS A 133 15.23 -16.03 4.63
C CYS A 133 15.23 -14.54 4.27
N ALA A 134 14.38 -14.14 3.33
CA ALA A 134 14.22 -12.76 2.86
C ALA A 134 15.50 -12.16 2.28
N SER A 135 16.19 -12.94 1.44
CA SER A 135 17.36 -12.49 0.68
C SER A 135 17.45 -13.21 -0.68
N PHE A 136 18.38 -12.79 -1.55
CA PHE A 136 18.62 -13.41 -2.85
C PHE A 136 19.51 -14.67 -2.75
N HIS A 137 19.38 -15.56 -3.74
CA HIS A 137 19.88 -16.94 -3.73
C HIS A 137 21.37 -17.10 -4.11
N ASP A 138 22.16 -16.02 -4.19
CA ASP A 138 23.53 -16.09 -4.69
C ASP A 138 24.49 -16.65 -3.63
N ILE A 139 24.66 -17.97 -3.62
CA ILE A 139 25.75 -18.65 -2.91
C ILE A 139 26.47 -19.55 -3.92
N LEU A 140 27.59 -19.13 -4.51
CA LEU A 140 28.44 -20.01 -5.33
C LEU A 140 29.93 -19.98 -4.91
N GLU A 141 30.56 -21.15 -5.05
CA GLU A 141 31.84 -21.60 -4.48
C GLU A 141 33.10 -21.16 -5.26
N GLN A 142 34.24 -21.03 -4.55
CA GLN A 142 35.38 -21.96 -4.65
C GLN A 142 36.41 -21.73 -3.52
N GLY A 143 36.42 -22.64 -2.53
CA GLY A 143 37.51 -22.75 -1.54
C GLY A 143 37.33 -21.93 -0.25
N TYR A 144 36.50 -22.42 0.68
CA TYR A 144 36.32 -21.91 2.05
C TYR A 144 35.88 -20.44 2.21
N ARG A 145 34.57 -20.21 2.34
CA ARG A 145 33.85 -19.78 3.58
C ARG A 145 32.44 -19.29 3.23
N ILE A 146 31.45 -19.79 3.97
CA ILE A 146 30.00 -19.62 3.78
C ILE A 146 29.56 -18.24 4.36
N PHE A 147 30.25 -17.16 3.96
CA PHE A 147 30.41 -15.83 4.61
C PHE A 147 31.44 -15.84 5.76
N PRO A 148 32.58 -15.13 5.63
CA PRO A 148 32.69 -13.69 5.41
C PRO A 148 33.01 -13.32 3.94
N PHE A 149 32.28 -12.30 3.43
CA PHE A 149 32.31 -11.56 2.15
C PHE A 149 33.41 -11.94 1.12
N GLU A 150 33.14 -12.26 -0.16
CA GLU A 150 32.59 -11.42 -1.26
C GLU A 150 31.57 -12.20 -2.15
N ILE A 151 30.53 -11.52 -2.66
CA ILE A 151 29.52 -12.07 -3.59
C ILE A 151 29.73 -11.40 -4.95
N TYR A 152 30.10 -12.17 -5.97
CA TYR A 152 30.11 -11.70 -7.36
C TYR A 152 28.90 -12.24 -8.11
N ARG A 153 28.18 -11.32 -8.78
CA ARG A 153 27.03 -11.54 -9.66
C ARG A 153 27.27 -12.70 -10.65
N ALA A 154 26.33 -13.64 -10.72
CA ALA A 154 25.91 -14.23 -11.99
C ALA A 154 24.63 -15.08 -11.86
N THR A 155 23.53 -14.52 -12.39
CA THR A 155 22.47 -15.23 -13.14
C THR A 155 21.84 -16.50 -12.53
N LYS A 156 20.58 -16.37 -12.09
CA LYS A 156 19.53 -17.42 -12.11
C LYS A 156 20.03 -18.86 -11.91
N CYS A 157 20.62 -19.16 -10.76
CA CYS A 157 20.99 -20.54 -10.41
C CYS A 157 19.91 -21.17 -9.49
N PRO A 158 19.48 -22.41 -9.74
CA PRO A 158 18.42 -23.06 -8.97
C PRO A 158 18.87 -23.37 -7.52
N MET A 159 17.90 -23.46 -6.61
CA MET A 159 18.07 -23.91 -5.22
C MET A 159 18.84 -25.24 -5.19
N GLY A 160 20.12 -25.17 -4.86
CA GLY A 160 21.00 -26.34 -4.83
C GLY A 160 20.89 -27.09 -3.49
N LYS A 161 20.94 -28.41 -3.56
CA LYS A 161 21.20 -29.24 -2.37
C LYS A 161 22.65 -29.04 -1.92
N ARG A 162 22.90 -29.02 -0.61
CA ARG A 162 24.22 -28.75 -0.04
C ARG A 162 24.50 -29.59 1.19
N ASP A 163 25.79 -29.86 1.38
CA ASP A 163 26.36 -30.30 2.64
C ASP A 163 26.78 -29.06 3.46
N GLY A 164 26.57 -29.08 4.77
CA GLY A 164 27.01 -27.98 5.63
C GLY A 164 26.31 -27.95 6.98
N ILE A 165 26.46 -26.83 7.68
CA ILE A 165 25.81 -26.59 8.96
C ILE A 165 24.88 -25.40 8.82
N PHE A 166 23.60 -25.63 9.09
CA PHE A 166 22.54 -24.66 8.83
C PHE A 166 21.50 -24.65 9.96
N THR A 167 20.68 -23.61 9.98
CA THR A 167 19.55 -23.48 10.91
C THR A 167 18.33 -24.18 10.31
N PRO A 168 17.71 -25.16 10.99
CA PRO A 168 16.47 -25.78 10.53
C PRO A 168 15.33 -24.74 10.40
N TYR A 169 14.51 -24.84 9.36
CA TYR A 169 13.46 -23.84 9.11
C TYR A 169 12.43 -23.75 10.24
N ASN A 170 12.13 -24.86 10.91
CA ASN A 170 11.17 -24.96 12.01
C ASN A 170 11.65 -24.32 13.32
N GLU A 171 12.92 -23.93 13.39
CA GLU A 171 13.45 -23.10 14.47
C GLU A 171 13.20 -21.61 14.23
N ILE A 172 12.72 -21.22 13.03
CA ILE A 172 12.46 -19.84 12.62
C ILE A 172 10.99 -19.64 12.25
N GLU A 173 10.49 -20.39 11.27
CA GLU A 173 9.15 -20.24 10.74
C GLU A 173 8.08 -20.63 11.77
N GLY A 174 7.07 -19.77 11.93
CA GLY A 174 6.04 -19.94 12.97
C GLY A 174 6.53 -19.64 14.39
N LYS A 175 7.76 -19.14 14.56
CA LYS A 175 8.32 -18.75 15.86
C LYS A 175 8.29 -17.24 16.05
N THR A 176 8.15 -16.85 17.31
CA THR A 176 8.17 -15.45 17.74
C THR A 176 9.55 -15.07 18.24
N PHE A 177 9.98 -13.86 17.89
CA PHE A 177 11.21 -13.27 18.40
C PHE A 177 10.99 -11.82 18.80
N LYS A 178 11.63 -11.41 19.90
CA LYS A 178 11.69 -10.01 20.29
C LYS A 178 12.85 -9.32 19.56
N ILE A 179 12.60 -8.15 18.98
CA ILE A 179 13.62 -7.31 18.37
C ILE A 179 14.39 -6.59 19.49
N LEU A 180 15.68 -6.89 19.61
CA LEU A 180 16.58 -6.25 20.55
C LEU A 180 17.23 -5.00 19.94
N ASP A 181 17.62 -5.09 18.67
CA ASP A 181 18.23 -4.00 17.92
C ASP A 181 18.10 -4.24 16.42
N ILE A 182 18.25 -3.18 15.61
CA ILE A 182 18.27 -3.26 14.16
C ILE A 182 19.40 -2.38 13.62
N GLU A 183 20.34 -3.00 12.92
CA GLU A 183 21.46 -2.31 12.30
C GLU A 183 21.35 -2.38 10.78
N LEU A 184 21.66 -1.26 10.12
CA LEU A 184 21.79 -1.22 8.66
C LEU A 184 23.26 -1.36 8.32
N SER A 185 23.57 -2.39 7.54
CA SER A 185 24.93 -2.66 7.06
C SER A 185 25.04 -2.27 5.60
N ASP A 186 25.89 -1.28 5.33
CA ASP A 186 26.29 -0.85 3.99
C ASP A 186 27.57 -1.60 3.57
N ALA A 187 27.58 -2.93 3.72
CA ALA A 187 28.71 -3.75 3.26
C ALA A 187 28.88 -3.56 1.74
N GLU A 188 30.14 -3.52 1.25
CA GLU A 188 30.49 -3.21 -0.15
C GLU A 188 29.79 -4.10 -1.21
N VAL A 189 29.20 -5.21 -0.78
CA VAL A 189 28.68 -6.28 -1.62
C VAL A 189 27.15 -6.39 -1.57
N GLU A 190 26.54 -6.21 -0.40
CA GLU A 190 25.09 -6.29 -0.24
C GLU A 190 24.60 -5.52 0.98
N GLU A 191 23.67 -4.59 0.73
CA GLU A 191 23.00 -3.85 1.78
C GLU A 191 22.04 -4.75 2.56
N ASN A 192 22.31 -4.93 3.85
CA ASN A 192 21.54 -5.80 4.72
C ASN A 192 20.90 -5.02 5.87
N THR A 193 19.72 -5.46 6.28
CA THR A 193 19.13 -5.12 7.57
C THR A 193 19.41 -6.28 8.53
N ILE A 194 20.20 -6.00 9.57
CA ILE A 194 20.59 -6.99 10.57
C ILE A 194 19.67 -6.82 11.78
N PHE A 195 18.85 -7.84 12.03
CA PHE A 195 17.98 -7.87 13.20
C PHE A 195 18.66 -8.65 14.32
N ALA A 196 18.96 -7.98 15.43
CA ALA A 196 19.27 -8.67 16.67
C ALA A 196 17.96 -9.10 17.34
N LEU A 197 17.79 -10.40 17.50
CA LEU A 197 16.57 -11.04 17.93
C LEU A 197 16.79 -11.85 19.21
N GLN A 198 15.73 -12.01 20.00
CA GLN A 198 15.69 -12.90 21.15
C GLN A 198 14.54 -13.88 21.00
N SER A 199 14.81 -15.18 21.13
CA SER A 199 13.77 -16.22 21.13
C SER A 199 12.99 -16.24 22.45
N GLU A 200 11.88 -16.97 22.50
CA GLU A 200 11.10 -17.17 23.73
C GLU A 200 11.91 -17.88 24.82
N GLU A 201 12.86 -18.75 24.44
CA GLU A 201 13.77 -19.42 25.38
C GLU A 201 14.91 -18.50 25.87
N GLY A 202 15.00 -17.28 25.35
CA GLY A 202 16.02 -16.29 25.72
C GLY A 202 17.29 -16.32 24.89
N ASP A 203 17.36 -17.17 23.86
CA ASP A 203 18.52 -17.24 22.97
C ASP A 203 18.63 -15.99 22.08
N THR A 204 19.83 -15.45 21.94
CA THR A 204 20.10 -14.32 21.05
C THR A 204 20.57 -14.81 19.68
N LEU A 205 19.95 -14.30 18.62
CA LEU A 205 20.33 -14.55 17.24
C LEU A 205 20.31 -13.29 16.38
N TYR A 206 20.96 -13.34 15.23
CA TYR A 206 21.06 -12.28 14.25
C TYR A 206 20.51 -12.78 12.92
N TRP A 207 19.49 -12.11 12.42
CA TRP A 207 18.94 -12.37 11.09
C TRP A 207 19.44 -11.33 10.11
N TYR A 208 20.15 -11.81 9.08
CA TYR A 208 20.67 -10.98 8.00
C TYR A 208 19.67 -10.99 6.85
N ALA A 209 18.80 -9.98 6.81
CA ALA A 209 17.79 -9.82 5.78
C ALA A 209 18.24 -8.81 4.72
N LYS A 210 17.82 -8.98 3.47
CA LYS A 210 18.12 -8.03 2.41
C LYS A 210 17.45 -6.69 2.71
N ARG A 211 18.21 -5.60 2.63
CA ARG A 211 17.65 -4.24 2.86
C ARG A 211 16.61 -3.86 1.83
N GLY A 212 16.65 -4.44 0.64
CA GLY A 212 15.81 -4.08 -0.49
C GLY A 212 16.41 -2.94 -1.31
N GLU A 213 16.03 -2.85 -2.58
CA GLU A 213 16.51 -1.83 -3.52
C GLU A 213 15.30 -1.14 -4.19
N TYR A 214 15.37 0.17 -4.40
CA TYR A 214 14.45 0.88 -5.28
C TYR A 214 15.03 0.84 -6.69
N ASP A 215 14.54 -0.06 -7.51
CA ASP A 215 15.00 -0.24 -8.88
C ASP A 215 14.44 0.82 -9.85
N GLY A 216 13.64 1.78 -9.36
CA GLY A 216 13.02 2.82 -10.17
C GLY A 216 11.89 2.32 -11.08
N PHE A 217 11.57 1.02 -11.06
CA PHE A 217 10.45 0.42 -11.74
C PHE A 217 9.33 0.15 -10.73
N SER A 218 8.12 0.61 -11.03
CA SER A 218 6.97 0.65 -10.10
C SER A 218 6.39 -0.72 -9.71
N TYR A 219 7.09 -1.82 -9.95
CA TYR A 219 6.49 -3.16 -9.96
C TYR A 219 6.93 -4.03 -8.78
N THR A 220 8.15 -3.91 -8.24
CA THR A 220 8.64 -4.82 -7.20
C THR A 220 8.31 -4.29 -5.80
N ARG A 221 7.12 -4.65 -5.28
CA ARG A 221 6.83 -4.44 -3.85
C ARG A 221 7.68 -5.43 -3.04
N GLN A 222 8.17 -5.00 -1.88
CA GLN A 222 9.09 -5.78 -1.07
C GLN A 222 8.59 -5.83 0.38
N HIS A 223 8.62 -7.03 0.96
CA HIS A 223 8.09 -7.34 2.29
C HIS A 223 8.97 -8.38 2.97
N TYR A 224 9.14 -8.25 4.28
CA TYR A 224 9.72 -9.31 5.09
C TYR A 224 8.66 -10.39 5.40
N PRO A 225 9.04 -11.67 5.52
CA PRO A 225 8.13 -12.77 5.84
C PRO A 225 7.79 -12.82 7.34
N VAL A 226 7.47 -11.66 7.92
CA VAL A 226 7.19 -11.49 9.34
C VAL A 226 6.00 -10.56 9.56
N ILE A 227 5.32 -10.72 10.69
CA ILE A 227 4.35 -9.75 11.20
C ILE A 227 4.77 -9.25 12.57
N VAL A 228 4.72 -7.93 12.78
CA VAL A 228 4.88 -7.33 14.10
C VAL A 228 3.62 -7.63 14.93
N LEU A 229 3.80 -8.25 16.09
CA LEU A 229 2.68 -8.68 16.94
C LEU A 229 1.85 -7.50 17.45
N GLY A 230 2.48 -6.36 17.77
CA GLY A 230 1.77 -5.14 18.16
C GLY A 230 0.80 -4.64 17.10
N PHE A 231 1.19 -4.69 15.82
CA PHE A 231 0.29 -4.40 14.69
C PHE A 231 -0.87 -5.39 14.63
N MET A 232 -0.59 -6.69 14.74
CA MET A 232 -1.63 -7.72 14.70
C MET A 232 -2.63 -7.55 15.85
N ASP A 233 -2.17 -7.24 17.06
CA ASP A 233 -3.03 -7.02 18.22
C ASP A 233 -3.84 -5.74 18.10
N LYS A 234 -3.27 -4.68 17.51
CA LYS A 234 -4.01 -3.46 17.18
C LYS A 234 -5.14 -3.76 16.18
N MET A 235 -4.88 -4.54 15.14
CA MET A 235 -5.91 -4.96 14.18
C MET A 235 -7.02 -5.77 14.85
N LYS A 236 -6.68 -6.69 15.76
CA LYS A 236 -7.68 -7.41 16.56
C LYS A 236 -8.54 -6.44 17.37
N GLN A 237 -7.92 -5.52 18.10
CA GLN A 237 -8.65 -4.55 18.93
C GLN A 237 -9.62 -3.69 18.09
N LEU A 238 -9.19 -3.30 16.90
CA LEU A 238 -9.98 -2.42 16.03
C LEU A 238 -11.16 -3.15 15.39
N TYR A 239 -10.99 -4.41 14.99
CA TYR A 239 -11.94 -5.06 14.07
C TYR A 239 -12.45 -6.43 14.52
N LEU A 240 -11.75 -7.17 15.38
CA LEU A 240 -12.19 -8.51 15.78
C LEU A 240 -13.50 -8.45 16.57
N ASN A 241 -14.43 -9.35 16.25
CA ASN A 241 -15.78 -9.44 16.80
C ASN A 241 -16.69 -8.22 16.52
N LYS A 242 -16.28 -7.33 15.62
CA LYS A 242 -17.07 -6.16 15.22
C LYS A 242 -17.71 -6.35 13.86
N ASP A 243 -18.82 -5.65 13.67
CA ASP A 243 -19.43 -5.48 12.37
C ASP A 243 -18.76 -4.32 11.64
N ILE A 244 -18.40 -4.52 10.37
CA ILE A 244 -17.65 -3.59 9.55
C ILE A 244 -18.23 -3.48 8.14
N TYR A 245 -18.02 -2.35 7.49
CA TYR A 245 -18.20 -2.18 6.05
C TYR A 245 -16.85 -1.97 5.38
N ILE A 246 -16.72 -2.49 4.15
CA ILE A 246 -15.57 -2.26 3.29
C ILE A 246 -16.02 -1.37 2.13
N LYS A 247 -15.68 -0.08 2.18
CA LYS A 247 -16.25 0.95 1.27
C LYS A 247 -15.71 0.87 -0.15
N ASN A 248 -14.48 0.40 -0.32
CA ASN A 248 -13.83 0.30 -1.63
C ASN A 248 -14.02 -1.07 -2.31
N ILE A 249 -14.94 -1.91 -1.80
CA ILE A 249 -15.41 -3.14 -2.46
C ILE A 249 -16.90 -2.96 -2.76
N HIS A 250 -17.30 -3.13 -4.03
CA HIS A 250 -18.69 -3.03 -4.45
C HIS A 250 -19.31 -4.42 -4.75
N PRO A 251 -20.56 -4.67 -4.33
CA PRO A 251 -21.40 -3.81 -3.50
C PRO A 251 -20.84 -3.65 -2.07
N ILE A 252 -21.13 -2.51 -1.44
CA ILE A 252 -20.70 -2.25 -0.06
C ILE A 252 -21.52 -3.16 0.85
N ASN A 253 -20.87 -4.17 1.40
CA ASN A 253 -21.48 -5.21 2.22
C ASN A 253 -21.05 -5.06 3.69
N LYS A 254 -21.97 -5.39 4.60
CA LYS A 254 -21.69 -5.52 6.04
C LYS A 254 -21.05 -6.89 6.29
N TYR A 255 -19.95 -6.93 7.01
CA TYR A 255 -19.29 -8.16 7.42
C TYR A 255 -19.13 -8.19 8.92
N LYS A 256 -19.26 -9.37 9.51
CA LYS A 256 -18.83 -9.62 10.89
C LYS A 256 -17.44 -10.23 10.89
N CYS A 257 -16.49 -9.58 11.54
CA CYS A 257 -15.15 -10.10 11.69
C CYS A 257 -15.12 -11.12 12.83
N MET A 258 -14.94 -12.41 12.52
CA MET A 258 -15.11 -13.49 13.50
C MET A 258 -13.80 -13.87 14.18
N GLU A 259 -12.75 -14.05 13.40
CA GLU A 259 -11.46 -14.55 13.87
C GLU A 259 -10.31 -14.12 12.97
N ILE A 260 -9.09 -14.37 13.45
CA ILE A 260 -7.89 -14.35 12.62
C ILE A 260 -7.49 -15.80 12.36
N ALA A 261 -7.53 -16.20 11.10
CA ALA A 261 -7.01 -17.47 10.62
C ALA A 261 -5.70 -17.26 9.87
N TYR A 262 -4.89 -18.31 9.74
CA TYR A 262 -3.73 -18.29 8.86
C TYR A 262 -4.15 -18.82 7.49
N SER A 263 -3.98 -18.02 6.45
CA SER A 263 -4.38 -18.39 5.09
C SER A 263 -3.22 -18.26 4.11
N GLY A 264 -3.17 -19.13 3.11
CA GLY A 264 -2.12 -19.19 2.10
C GLY A 264 -2.42 -20.32 1.12
N SER A 265 -1.92 -20.22 -0.11
CA SER A 265 -2.01 -21.32 -1.07
C SER A 265 -0.90 -22.35 -0.81
N GLU A 266 -0.90 -23.41 -1.59
CA GLU A 266 0.26 -24.33 -1.68
C GLU A 266 1.51 -23.53 -2.04
N ASP A 267 2.65 -23.91 -1.46
CA ASP A 267 3.95 -23.27 -1.65
C ASP A 267 3.97 -21.76 -1.35
N THR A 268 3.18 -21.31 -0.37
CA THR A 268 3.26 -19.96 0.19
C THR A 268 3.47 -19.96 1.70
N TYR A 269 3.84 -18.80 2.24
CA TYR A 269 3.64 -18.54 3.66
C TYR A 269 2.15 -18.54 4.01
N MET A 270 1.81 -18.97 5.21
CA MET A 270 0.49 -18.72 5.79
C MET A 270 0.52 -17.36 6.48
N VAL A 271 -0.39 -16.49 6.06
CA VAL A 271 -0.46 -15.10 6.49
C VAL A 271 -1.68 -14.93 7.41
N PRO A 272 -1.55 -14.23 8.54
CA PRO A 272 -2.69 -13.84 9.36
C PRO A 272 -3.75 -13.12 8.51
N SER A 273 -4.99 -13.56 8.60
CA SER A 273 -6.10 -13.14 7.76
C SER A 273 -7.37 -13.05 8.57
N PHE A 274 -8.16 -12.00 8.38
CA PHE A 274 -9.48 -11.92 8.98
C PHE A 274 -10.45 -12.85 8.24
N VAL A 275 -11.23 -13.60 9.02
CA VAL A 275 -12.40 -14.35 8.54
C VAL A 275 -13.63 -13.46 8.71
N LEU A 276 -14.13 -12.96 7.60
CA LEU A 276 -15.25 -12.03 7.52
C LEU A 276 -16.50 -12.79 7.07
N LYS A 277 -17.52 -12.82 7.92
CA LYS A 277 -18.81 -13.46 7.64
C LYS A 277 -19.81 -12.46 7.09
N ASN A 278 -20.53 -12.85 6.05
CA ASN A 278 -21.64 -12.09 5.47
C ASN A 278 -22.71 -13.07 4.99
N ASP A 279 -23.97 -12.63 4.95
CA ASP A 279 -25.11 -13.47 4.58
C ASP A 279 -25.02 -14.07 3.15
N SER A 280 -24.28 -13.42 2.27
CA SER A 280 -24.08 -13.83 0.87
C SER A 280 -22.84 -14.70 0.68
N ALA A 281 -21.68 -14.22 1.12
CA ALA A 281 -20.41 -14.90 0.95
C ALA A 281 -19.40 -14.51 2.02
N ASP A 282 -18.74 -15.52 2.57
CA ASP A 282 -17.63 -15.32 3.48
C ASP A 282 -16.38 -14.88 2.72
N LEU A 283 -15.56 -14.05 3.38
CA LEU A 283 -14.33 -13.53 2.82
C LEU A 283 -13.17 -13.78 3.79
N ILE A 284 -12.05 -14.25 3.24
CA ILE A 284 -10.79 -14.42 4.00
C ILE A 284 -9.81 -13.35 3.49
N MET A 285 -9.46 -12.42 4.37
CA MET A 285 -8.69 -11.22 4.00
C MET A 285 -7.35 -11.16 4.73
N PRO A 286 -6.21 -11.36 4.04
CA PRO A 286 -4.90 -11.27 4.69
C PRO A 286 -4.65 -9.86 5.24
N LEU A 287 -4.11 -9.79 6.46
CA LEU A 287 -3.87 -8.53 7.17
C LEU A 287 -2.89 -7.64 6.44
N CYS A 288 -1.85 -8.23 5.85
CA CYS A 288 -0.83 -7.53 5.11
C CYS A 288 -0.32 -8.34 3.91
N GLU A 289 0.35 -7.64 3.01
CA GLU A 289 1.02 -8.25 1.88
C GLU A 289 2.21 -9.10 2.37
N SER A 290 2.39 -10.25 1.74
CA SER A 290 3.43 -11.23 2.09
C SER A 290 4.30 -11.52 0.87
N PRO A 291 5.62 -11.67 1.05
CA PRO A 291 6.52 -12.01 -0.04
C PRO A 291 6.30 -13.46 -0.51
N SER A 292 6.90 -13.78 -1.65
CA SER A 292 7.02 -15.17 -2.11
C SER A 292 7.89 -15.98 -1.12
N LEU A 293 7.71 -17.31 -1.04
CA LEU A 293 8.51 -18.15 -0.14
C LEU A 293 10.02 -17.86 -0.30
N PHE A 294 10.69 -17.75 0.84
CA PHE A 294 12.14 -17.46 1.00
C PHE A 294 12.61 -16.10 0.47
N SER A 295 11.81 -15.45 -0.37
CA SER A 295 12.12 -14.15 -0.92
C SER A 295 11.70 -13.02 0.02
N TYR A 296 12.09 -11.81 -0.34
CA TYR A 296 11.59 -10.56 0.19
C TYR A 296 10.77 -9.79 -0.87
N GLU A 297 10.63 -10.36 -2.06
CA GLU A 297 9.89 -9.79 -3.18
C GLU A 297 8.47 -10.36 -3.32
N VAL A 298 7.59 -9.49 -3.76
CA VAL A 298 6.20 -9.77 -4.12
C VAL A 298 6.16 -10.11 -5.61
N SER A 299 5.89 -11.38 -5.97
CA SER A 299 5.76 -11.79 -7.39
C SER A 299 4.69 -10.97 -8.16
N ILE A 300 5.13 -10.19 -9.15
CA ILE A 300 4.26 -9.37 -10.01
C ILE A 300 3.53 -10.17 -11.09
N PHE A 301 4.05 -11.35 -11.45
CA PHE A 301 3.41 -12.25 -12.42
C PHE A 301 2.35 -13.14 -11.76
N ASP A 302 2.33 -13.18 -10.42
CA ASP A 302 1.22 -13.74 -9.63
C ASP A 302 0.10 -12.71 -9.41
N ASN A 303 0.14 -11.55 -10.10
CA ASN A 303 -0.88 -10.50 -10.02
C ASN A 303 -2.28 -10.97 -10.44
N GLN A 304 -2.43 -12.02 -11.25
CA GLN A 304 -3.75 -12.59 -11.50
C GLN A 304 -4.35 -13.27 -10.25
N LYS A 305 -3.51 -13.76 -9.32
CA LYS A 305 -3.97 -14.23 -7.99
C LYS A 305 -4.07 -13.09 -6.96
N ARG A 306 -3.25 -12.03 -7.07
CA ARG A 306 -3.29 -10.85 -6.17
C ARG A 306 -4.35 -9.79 -6.50
N MET A 307 -4.78 -9.61 -7.75
CA MET A 307 -5.93 -8.73 -8.05
C MET A 307 -7.21 -9.22 -7.36
N THR A 308 -7.31 -10.54 -7.13
CA THR A 308 -8.36 -11.17 -6.33
C THR A 308 -8.11 -11.15 -4.81
N GLN A 309 -6.94 -10.70 -4.34
CA GLN A 309 -6.58 -10.64 -2.91
C GLN A 309 -6.26 -9.19 -2.51
N MET A 310 -7.30 -8.41 -2.24
CA MET A 310 -7.13 -7.13 -1.55
C MET A 310 -6.68 -7.40 -0.10
N TYR A 311 -5.62 -6.75 0.34
CA TYR A 311 -5.12 -6.87 1.71
C TYR A 311 -5.89 -5.94 2.65
N PHE A 312 -6.15 -6.40 3.87
CA PHE A 312 -7.02 -5.69 4.81
C PHE A 312 -6.53 -4.27 5.14
N TYR A 313 -5.23 -4.08 5.34
CA TYR A 313 -4.68 -2.75 5.64
C TYR A 313 -4.78 -1.73 4.49
N ASN A 314 -5.06 -2.18 3.26
CA ASN A 314 -5.29 -1.32 2.10
C ASN A 314 -6.79 -1.03 1.85
N LEU A 315 -7.67 -1.54 2.71
CA LEU A 315 -9.10 -1.34 2.59
C LEU A 315 -9.57 -0.09 3.33
N ASP A 316 -10.60 0.55 2.78
CA ASP A 316 -11.36 1.56 3.50
C ASP A 316 -12.41 0.84 4.36
N VAL A 317 -12.02 0.52 5.59
CA VAL A 317 -12.84 -0.22 6.56
C VAL A 317 -13.41 0.75 7.60
N VAL A 318 -14.72 0.67 7.82
CA VAL A 318 -15.41 1.47 8.83
C VAL A 318 -16.31 0.57 9.67
N GLU A 319 -16.35 0.84 10.97
CA GLU A 319 -17.26 0.16 11.90
C GLU A 319 -18.72 0.41 11.51
N ALA A 320 -19.55 -0.64 11.62
CA ALA A 320 -20.90 -0.62 11.07
C ALA A 320 -21.77 0.49 11.68
N GLU A 321 -21.68 0.73 12.98
CA GLU A 321 -22.41 1.78 13.68
C GLU A 321 -22.08 3.17 13.08
N VAL A 322 -20.79 3.49 12.94
CA VAL A 322 -20.33 4.77 12.38
C VAL A 322 -20.79 4.94 10.93
N TYR A 323 -20.71 3.87 10.13
CA TYR A 323 -21.14 3.91 8.74
C TYR A 323 -22.65 4.12 8.62
N GLU A 324 -23.44 3.35 9.36
CA GLU A 324 -24.91 3.41 9.34
C GLU A 324 -25.42 4.76 9.85
N GLU A 325 -24.82 5.32 10.91
CA GLU A 325 -25.12 6.68 11.39
C GLU A 325 -24.83 7.76 10.34
N THR A 326 -23.70 7.62 9.62
CA THR A 326 -23.33 8.57 8.56
C THR A 326 -24.33 8.51 7.41
N MET A 327 -24.68 7.31 6.96
CA MET A 327 -25.67 7.10 5.90
C MET A 327 -27.05 7.63 6.29
N GLU A 328 -27.47 7.44 7.54
CA GLU A 328 -28.74 7.97 8.03
C GLU A 328 -28.76 9.49 8.06
N ARG A 329 -27.67 10.11 8.53
CA ARG A 329 -27.52 11.57 8.53
C ARG A 329 -27.58 12.14 7.12
N GLU A 330 -26.90 11.52 6.17
CA GLU A 330 -26.93 11.92 4.75
C GLU A 330 -28.32 11.76 4.14
N ARG A 331 -29.04 10.69 4.49
CA ARG A 331 -30.43 10.48 4.06
C ARG A 331 -31.35 11.59 4.57
N LEU A 332 -31.30 11.89 5.87
CA LEU A 332 -32.11 12.95 6.48
C LEU A 332 -31.78 14.32 5.89
N ALA A 333 -30.51 14.63 5.67
CA ALA A 333 -30.09 15.89 5.04
C ALA A 333 -30.61 16.01 3.60
N LYS A 334 -30.63 14.91 2.84
CA LYS A 334 -31.16 14.87 1.47
C LYS A 334 -32.68 15.02 1.45
N GLU A 335 -33.39 14.40 2.38
CA GLU A 335 -34.83 14.55 2.54
C GLU A 335 -35.21 15.99 2.93
N GLU A 336 -34.47 16.60 3.86
CA GLU A 336 -34.65 18.00 4.26
C GLU A 336 -34.42 18.95 3.07
N LEU A 337 -33.36 18.73 2.30
CA LEU A 337 -33.07 19.51 1.09
C LEU A 337 -34.21 19.41 0.07
N LEU A 338 -34.67 18.18 -0.21
CA LEU A 338 -35.78 17.94 -1.13
C LEU A 338 -37.08 18.61 -0.65
N MET A 339 -37.34 18.62 0.66
CA MET A 339 -38.49 19.30 1.25
C MET A 339 -38.40 20.82 1.09
N LYS A 340 -37.22 21.41 1.34
CA LYS A 340 -36.96 22.85 1.12
C LYS A 340 -37.13 23.24 -0.34
N GLU A 341 -36.64 22.42 -1.27
CA GLU A 341 -36.83 22.66 -2.71
C GLU A 341 -38.31 22.62 -3.11
N LYS A 342 -39.08 21.65 -2.61
CA LYS A 342 -40.52 21.58 -2.85
C LYS A 342 -41.25 22.81 -2.29
N LEU A 343 -40.93 23.22 -1.07
CA LEU A 343 -41.51 24.42 -0.45
C LEU A 343 -41.20 25.68 -1.27
N ALA A 344 -39.93 25.87 -1.66
CA ALA A 344 -39.50 26.99 -2.48
C ALA A 344 -40.20 27.02 -3.85
N GLN A 345 -40.39 25.85 -4.48
CA GLN A 345 -41.16 25.74 -5.71
C GLN A 345 -42.64 26.10 -5.53
N GLU A 346 -43.26 25.67 -4.43
CA GLU A 346 -44.65 26.02 -4.12
C GLU A 346 -44.81 27.52 -3.84
N GLU A 347 -43.91 28.11 -3.07
CA GLU A 347 -43.89 29.55 -2.80
C GLU A 347 -43.68 30.34 -4.10
N ALA A 348 -42.74 29.92 -4.96
CA ALA A 348 -42.52 30.53 -6.26
C ALA A 348 -43.77 30.44 -7.15
N LYS A 349 -44.47 29.30 -7.17
CA LYS A 349 -45.75 29.13 -7.90
C LYS A 349 -46.85 30.02 -7.34
N LYS A 350 -47.00 30.10 -6.01
CA LYS A 350 -47.97 31.00 -5.34
C LYS A 350 -47.67 32.45 -5.68
N LEU A 351 -46.41 32.88 -5.58
CA LEU A 351 -45.98 34.23 -5.91
C LEU A 351 -46.20 34.56 -7.39
N ALA A 352 -45.88 33.63 -8.30
CA ALA A 352 -46.14 33.80 -9.73
C ALA A 352 -47.63 33.92 -10.03
N SER A 353 -48.48 33.14 -9.35
CA SER A 353 -49.94 33.26 -9.44
C SER A 353 -50.43 34.63 -8.97
N ILE A 354 -49.96 35.11 -7.81
CA ILE A 354 -50.30 36.43 -7.27
C ILE A 354 -49.87 37.54 -8.23
N LYS A 355 -48.61 37.50 -8.74
CA LYS A 355 -48.10 38.47 -9.72
C LYS A 355 -48.91 38.46 -11.02
N ARG A 356 -49.29 37.28 -11.52
CA ARG A 356 -50.14 37.14 -12.72
C ARG A 356 -51.52 37.76 -12.50
N GLN A 357 -52.13 37.52 -11.34
CA GLN A 357 -53.42 38.13 -10.99
C GLN A 357 -53.33 39.65 -10.87
N GLN A 358 -52.27 40.17 -10.25
CA GLN A 358 -52.01 41.62 -10.16
C GLN A 358 -51.84 42.25 -11.55
N ARG A 359 -50.95 41.70 -12.39
CA ARG A 359 -50.75 42.14 -13.78
C ARG A 359 -52.05 42.14 -14.58
N THR A 360 -52.86 41.10 -14.43
CA THR A 360 -54.17 40.99 -15.09
C THR A 360 -55.10 42.14 -14.70
N LYS A 361 -55.21 42.44 -13.40
CA LYS A 361 -56.02 43.56 -12.89
C LYS A 361 -55.51 44.92 -13.40
N GLU A 362 -54.19 45.11 -13.42
CA GLU A 362 -53.57 46.35 -13.91
C GLU A 362 -53.81 46.56 -15.41
N LEU A 363 -53.64 45.52 -16.23
CA LEU A 363 -53.89 45.59 -17.67
C LEU A 363 -55.37 45.87 -17.97
N TYR A 364 -56.30 45.22 -17.25
CA TYR A 364 -57.73 45.52 -17.37
C TYR A 364 -58.07 46.97 -17.03
N LYS A 365 -57.45 47.51 -15.97
CA LYS A 365 -57.62 48.92 -15.59
C LYS A 365 -57.04 49.89 -16.63
N LYS A 366 -55.89 49.56 -17.22
CA LYS A 366 -55.11 50.45 -18.10
C LYS A 366 -55.60 50.45 -19.56
N TYR A 367 -56.01 49.30 -20.09
CA TYR A 367 -56.29 49.13 -21.53
C TYR A 367 -57.69 48.60 -21.86
N GLY A 368 -58.50 48.27 -20.84
CA GLY A 368 -59.83 47.69 -21.00
C GLY A 368 -59.79 46.19 -21.34
N LYS A 369 -60.92 45.50 -21.16
CA LYS A 369 -61.01 44.03 -21.21
C LYS A 369 -60.53 43.44 -22.55
N ALA A 370 -61.06 43.93 -23.67
CA ALA A 370 -60.76 43.38 -25.00
C ALA A 370 -59.27 43.46 -25.35
N THR A 371 -58.63 44.61 -25.13
CA THR A 371 -57.21 44.82 -25.42
C THR A 371 -56.32 44.05 -24.44
N ALA A 372 -56.65 44.05 -23.15
CA ALA A 372 -55.88 43.33 -22.14
C ALA A 372 -55.93 41.80 -22.34
N ASP A 373 -57.06 41.24 -22.77
CA ASP A 373 -57.17 39.81 -23.10
C ASP A 373 -56.27 39.41 -24.27
N LEU A 374 -56.11 40.28 -25.27
CA LEU A 374 -55.16 40.07 -26.38
C LEU A 374 -53.71 40.12 -25.87
N ILE A 375 -53.37 41.13 -25.05
CA ILE A 375 -52.03 41.28 -24.45
C ILE A 375 -51.68 40.05 -23.58
N LEU A 376 -52.61 39.56 -22.75
CA LEU A 376 -52.40 38.40 -21.89
C LEU A 376 -52.23 37.08 -22.66
N LYS A 377 -52.74 37.00 -23.89
CA LYS A 377 -52.55 35.89 -24.82
C LYS A 377 -51.27 36.02 -25.67
N GLY A 378 -50.51 37.12 -25.51
CA GLY A 378 -49.36 37.40 -26.35
C GLY A 378 -49.75 37.71 -27.79
N GLN A 379 -50.90 38.36 -28.00
CA GLN A 379 -51.41 38.70 -29.33
C GLN A 379 -51.40 40.20 -29.55
N VAL A 380 -50.96 40.60 -30.73
CA VAL A 380 -51.05 41.98 -31.21
C VAL A 380 -52.11 42.09 -32.31
N CYS A 381 -52.81 43.22 -32.38
CA CYS A 381 -53.76 43.50 -33.44
C CYS A 381 -53.52 44.90 -34.01
N ILE A 382 -53.91 45.08 -35.28
CA ILE A 382 -53.87 46.39 -35.94
C ILE A 382 -54.63 47.41 -35.06
N GLY A 383 -54.06 48.61 -34.91
CA GLY A 383 -54.60 49.69 -34.07
C GLY A 383 -54.07 49.74 -32.63
N MET A 384 -53.32 48.71 -32.18
CA MET A 384 -52.62 48.77 -30.89
C MET A 384 -51.56 49.88 -30.87
N THR A 385 -51.34 50.50 -29.71
CA THR A 385 -50.22 51.45 -29.53
C THR A 385 -48.90 50.70 -29.33
N LYS A 386 -47.78 51.39 -29.55
CA LYS A 386 -46.44 50.86 -29.23
C LYS A 386 -46.35 50.30 -27.80
N ALA A 387 -46.94 50.98 -26.82
CA ALA A 387 -46.96 50.52 -25.42
C ALA A 387 -47.75 49.20 -25.25
N MET A 388 -48.91 49.06 -25.90
CA MET A 388 -49.70 47.82 -25.86
C MET A 388 -48.94 46.65 -26.50
N VAL A 389 -48.21 46.91 -27.59
CA VAL A 389 -47.37 45.91 -28.25
C VAL A 389 -46.19 45.50 -27.37
N LEU A 390 -45.51 46.45 -26.73
CA LEU A 390 -44.44 46.15 -25.77
C LEU A 390 -44.95 45.31 -24.58
N GLU A 391 -46.15 45.60 -24.08
CA GLU A 391 -46.77 44.82 -23.00
C GLU A 391 -47.13 43.39 -23.44
N SER A 392 -47.37 43.18 -24.74
CA SER A 392 -47.75 41.88 -25.31
C SER A 392 -46.54 41.04 -25.75
N TRP A 393 -45.67 41.61 -26.58
CA TRP A 393 -44.54 40.88 -27.21
C TRP A 393 -43.18 41.22 -26.60
N GLY A 394 -43.11 42.21 -25.69
CA GLY A 394 -41.84 42.68 -25.13
C GLY A 394 -41.10 43.60 -26.08
N HIS A 395 -39.83 43.88 -25.78
CA HIS A 395 -38.98 44.68 -26.66
C HIS A 395 -38.49 43.84 -27.87
N PRO A 396 -38.45 44.43 -29.07
CA PRO A 396 -37.98 43.73 -30.27
C PRO A 396 -36.50 43.34 -30.17
N SER A 397 -36.22 42.04 -30.33
CA SER A 397 -34.88 41.46 -30.18
C SER A 397 -33.91 41.87 -31.29
N GLY A 398 -34.42 42.10 -32.52
CA GLY A 398 -33.65 42.52 -33.69
C GLY A 398 -33.53 44.03 -33.85
N GLY A 399 -34.03 44.81 -32.88
CA GLY A 399 -33.99 46.27 -32.90
C GLY A 399 -35.18 46.94 -33.59
N ILE A 400 -35.12 48.28 -33.61
CA ILE A 400 -36.16 49.16 -34.17
C ILE A 400 -35.54 50.01 -35.26
N ASN A 401 -36.03 49.86 -36.49
CA ASN A 401 -35.70 50.75 -37.60
C ASN A 401 -36.72 51.88 -37.64
N LYS A 402 -36.27 53.14 -37.49
CA LYS A 402 -37.13 54.32 -37.43
C LYS A 402 -36.83 55.27 -38.59
N THR A 403 -37.87 55.69 -39.30
CA THR A 403 -37.81 56.69 -40.36
C THR A 403 -38.79 57.82 -40.04
N THR A 404 -38.33 59.08 -40.14
CA THR A 404 -39.15 60.27 -39.91
C THR A 404 -39.14 61.11 -41.18
N GLY A 405 -40.32 61.41 -41.74
CA GLY A 405 -40.46 62.19 -42.97
C GLY A 405 -41.71 63.06 -42.96
N ALA A 406 -41.96 63.76 -44.07
CA ALA A 406 -43.09 64.70 -44.22
C ALA A 406 -44.49 64.07 -44.02
N TRP A 407 -44.59 62.74 -44.16
CA TRP A 407 -45.83 61.96 -44.01
C TRP A 407 -45.99 61.32 -42.61
N GLY A 408 -45.08 61.61 -41.67
CA GLY A 408 -45.14 61.12 -40.28
C GLY A 408 -44.01 60.16 -39.91
N ILE A 409 -44.15 59.50 -38.75
CA ILE A 409 -43.15 58.58 -38.19
C ILE A 409 -43.51 57.13 -38.54
N HIS A 410 -42.57 56.43 -39.17
CA HIS A 410 -42.69 55.04 -39.59
C HIS A 410 -41.64 54.22 -38.84
N GLU A 411 -42.05 53.13 -38.21
CA GLU A 411 -41.13 52.23 -37.49
C GLU A 411 -41.39 50.77 -37.86
N GLN A 412 -40.30 50.03 -38.05
CA GLN A 412 -40.31 48.57 -38.17
C GLN A 412 -39.63 47.98 -36.96
N TRP A 413 -40.36 47.11 -36.24
CA TRP A 413 -39.87 46.41 -35.06
C TRP A 413 -39.60 44.95 -35.44
N VAL A 414 -38.37 44.49 -35.17
CA VAL A 414 -37.88 43.17 -35.59
C VAL A 414 -37.84 42.24 -34.38
N TYR A 415 -38.61 41.14 -34.40
CA TYR A 415 -38.64 40.16 -33.29
C TYR A 415 -37.87 38.86 -33.58
N GLY A 416 -37.36 38.69 -34.81
CA GLY A 416 -36.62 37.50 -35.25
C GLY A 416 -37.52 36.49 -35.97
N MET A 417 -36.91 35.45 -36.57
CA MET A 417 -37.62 34.37 -37.31
C MET A 417 -38.65 34.85 -38.35
N GLY A 418 -38.40 35.98 -39.02
CA GLY A 418 -39.30 36.53 -40.04
C GLY A 418 -40.50 37.34 -39.52
N GLN A 419 -40.58 37.59 -38.21
CA GLN A 419 -41.66 38.34 -37.58
C GLN A 419 -41.34 39.84 -37.48
N TYR A 420 -42.21 40.67 -38.08
CA TYR A 420 -42.06 42.13 -38.13
C TYR A 420 -43.37 42.84 -37.82
N LEU A 421 -43.29 43.91 -37.04
CA LEU A 421 -44.42 44.80 -36.75
C LEU A 421 -44.12 46.20 -37.30
N TYR A 422 -45.04 46.75 -38.08
CA TYR A 422 -44.92 48.08 -38.68
C TYR A 422 -45.85 49.07 -37.99
N PHE A 423 -45.31 50.21 -37.58
CA PHE A 423 -46.05 51.28 -36.92
C PHE A 423 -46.04 52.55 -37.75
N GLU A 424 -47.22 53.16 -37.86
CA GLU A 424 -47.39 54.51 -38.40
C GLU A 424 -47.93 55.42 -37.30
N ASN A 425 -47.22 56.52 -37.05
CA ASN A 425 -47.61 57.53 -36.06
C ASN A 425 -47.98 56.97 -34.67
N GLY A 426 -47.29 55.90 -34.25
CA GLY A 426 -47.51 55.29 -32.92
C GLY A 426 -48.51 54.13 -32.89
N LYS A 427 -49.15 53.79 -34.01
CA LYS A 427 -50.16 52.74 -34.12
C LYS A 427 -49.69 51.60 -35.01
N LEU A 428 -49.91 50.36 -34.57
CA LEU A 428 -49.59 49.15 -35.32
C LEU A 428 -50.50 49.08 -36.56
N THR A 429 -49.92 49.07 -37.76
CA THR A 429 -50.66 49.04 -39.03
C THR A 429 -50.51 47.72 -39.77
N THR A 430 -49.35 47.06 -39.66
CA THR A 430 -49.09 45.77 -40.34
C THR A 430 -48.40 44.78 -39.42
N ILE A 431 -48.85 43.53 -39.47
CA ILE A 431 -48.23 42.37 -38.81
C ILE A 431 -47.74 41.44 -39.92
N GLN A 432 -46.44 41.17 -39.94
CA GLN A 432 -45.82 40.21 -40.84
C GLN A 432 -45.27 39.06 -40.00
N ASN A 433 -45.71 37.84 -40.30
CA ASN A 433 -45.35 36.62 -39.57
C ASN A 433 -44.68 35.60 -40.47
#